data_AF-A0AA42T5E2-F1
#
_entry.id   AF-A0AA42T5E2-F1
#
_cell.length_a   1.000
_cell.length_b   1.000
_cell.length_c   1.000
_cell.angle_alpha   90.00
_cell.angle_beta   90.00
_cell.angle_gamma   90.00
#
_symmetry.space_group_name_H-M   'P 1'
#
loop_
_entity.id
_entity.type
_entity.pdbx_description
1 polymer ?
#
loop_
_entity_poly.entity_id
_entity_poly.type
_entity_poly.pdbx_seq_one_letter_code
_entity_poly.pdbx_strand_id
1 'polypeptide(L)'
;MGKNRGFTLIELIVTIAILAIIVTLAAPSFGNMMTEQKLNASTRELALAINQAKSQAAMMKTTVALCLNKTNTDNDFTKDKCATAVVLPGYAAMSAAEKVKAQQNRVISVQIDSLIVVESTSAVGVLFTEIGSTTTATTIFSFCKSGKKREIKVTRFGNEKPVEGTC
;
A
#
# COMPACT_ATOMS: atom_id res chain seq x y z
N MET A 1 4.43 30.26 -59.32
CA MET A 1 5.83 30.36 -58.84
C MET A 1 5.80 30.56 -57.32
N GLY A 2 5.99 29.48 -56.56
CA GLY A 2 5.98 29.52 -55.10
C GLY A 2 7.24 30.22 -54.59
N LYS A 3 7.07 31.30 -53.83
CA LYS A 3 8.18 32.08 -53.26
C LYS A 3 8.66 31.39 -51.99
N ASN A 4 9.82 30.76 -52.05
CA ASN A 4 10.48 30.15 -50.90
C ASN A 4 10.81 31.24 -49.87
N ARG A 5 10.07 31.26 -48.75
CA ARG A 5 10.35 32.11 -47.59
C ARG A 5 11.33 31.38 -46.69
N GLY A 6 12.61 31.74 -46.77
CA GLY A 6 13.63 31.25 -45.85
C GLY A 6 13.59 32.03 -44.53
N PHE A 7 13.73 31.33 -43.41
CA PHE A 7 13.88 31.93 -42.08
C PHE A 7 15.20 32.68 -41.97
N THR A 8 15.20 33.82 -41.28
CA THR A 8 16.43 34.56 -40.98
C THR A 8 17.17 33.92 -39.81
N LEU A 9 18.51 34.03 -39.79
CA LEU A 9 19.34 33.45 -38.72
C LEU A 9 18.95 33.99 -37.33
N ILE A 10 18.55 35.27 -37.27
CA ILE A 10 18.08 35.92 -36.04
C ILE A 10 16.76 35.32 -35.54
N GLU A 11 15.84 34.96 -36.43
CA GLU A 11 14.55 34.38 -36.08
C GLU A 11 14.72 32.97 -35.48
N LEU A 12 15.68 32.20 -35.99
CA LEU A 12 16.02 30.90 -35.41
C LEU A 12 16.59 31.04 -33.99
N ILE A 13 17.46 32.02 -33.75
CA ILE A 13 18.06 32.24 -32.43
C ILE A 13 16.99 32.66 -31.41
N VAL A 14 16.10 33.59 -31.80
CA VAL A 14 15.02 34.07 -30.92
C VAL A 14 14.02 32.96 -30.61
N THR A 15 13.66 32.14 -31.61
CA THR A 15 12.74 31.02 -31.39
C THR A 15 13.32 29.98 -30.45
N ILE A 16 14.59 29.58 -30.62
CA ILE A 16 15.26 28.64 -29.69
C ILE A 16 15.38 29.24 -28.28
N ALA A 17 15.67 30.53 -28.15
CA ALA A 17 15.74 31.20 -26.85
C ALA A 17 14.39 31.19 -26.12
N ILE A 18 13.29 31.47 -26.82
CA ILE A 18 11.93 31.41 -26.25
C ILE A 18 11.56 29.96 -25.90
N LEU A 19 11.90 29.00 -26.77
CA LEU A 19 11.64 27.57 -26.55
C LEU A 19 12.35 27.07 -25.28
N ALA A 20 13.60 27.50 -25.05
CA ALA A 20 14.35 27.16 -23.84
C ALA A 20 13.66 27.65 -22.56
N ILE A 21 13.16 28.90 -22.55
CA ILE A 21 12.44 29.46 -21.39
C ILE A 21 11.15 28.67 -21.13
N ILE A 22 10.38 28.38 -22.18
CA ILE A 22 9.12 27.62 -22.07
C ILE A 22 9.36 26.22 -21.50
N VAL A 23 10.40 25.51 -21.97
CA VAL A 23 10.73 24.16 -21.50
C VAL A 23 11.06 24.15 -20.01
N THR A 24 11.77 25.16 -19.50
CA THR A 24 12.12 25.23 -18.08
C THR A 24 10.92 25.45 -17.16
N LEU A 25 9.91 26.20 -17.61
CA LEU A 25 8.66 26.42 -16.87
C LEU A 25 7.67 25.27 -17.03
N ALA A 26 7.78 24.52 -18.13
CA ALA A 26 6.91 23.41 -18.47
C ALA A 26 7.38 22.06 -17.91
N ALA A 27 8.39 22.01 -17.03
CA ALA A 27 8.78 20.82 -16.30
C ALA A 27 8.01 20.76 -14.96
N PRO A 28 6.78 20.19 -14.92
CA PRO A 28 6.06 20.06 -13.67
C PRO A 28 6.79 19.08 -12.74
N SER A 29 6.62 19.28 -11.43
CA SER A 29 7.12 18.37 -10.40
C SER A 29 6.31 17.07 -10.40
N PHE A 30 6.71 16.11 -11.25
CA PHE A 30 6.11 14.77 -11.30
C PHE A 30 6.38 13.93 -10.05
N GLY A 31 7.36 14.33 -9.21
CA GLY A 31 7.74 13.59 -8.01
C GLY A 31 6.60 13.46 -6.99
N ASN A 32 5.85 14.55 -6.75
CA ASN A 32 4.76 14.54 -5.78
C ASN A 32 3.55 13.72 -6.26
N MET A 33 3.22 13.81 -7.55
CA MET A 33 2.12 13.04 -8.14
C MET A 33 2.41 11.54 -8.11
N MET A 34 3.62 11.12 -8.46
CA MET A 34 4.01 9.71 -8.41
C MET A 34 4.00 9.16 -6.98
N THR A 35 4.42 9.98 -6.02
CA THR A 35 4.44 9.60 -4.60
C THR A 35 3.03 9.38 -4.05
N GLU A 36 2.09 10.25 -4.41
CA GLU A 36 0.68 10.12 -4.06
C GLU A 36 0.02 8.89 -4.69
N GLN A 37 0.33 8.63 -5.96
CA GLN A 37 -0.17 7.43 -6.64
C GLN A 37 0.27 6.15 -5.93
N LYS A 38 1.54 6.07 -5.47
CA LYS A 38 2.03 4.93 -4.69
C LYS A 38 1.32 4.78 -3.35
N LEU A 39 1.13 5.88 -2.62
CA LEU A 39 0.43 5.88 -1.33
C LEU A 39 -1.02 5.40 -1.47
N ASN A 40 -1.72 5.90 -2.50
CA ASN A 40 -3.09 5.49 -2.82
C ASN A 40 -3.16 4.04 -3.32
N ALA A 41 -2.19 3.58 -4.09
CA ALA A 41 -2.10 2.19 -4.55
C ALA A 41 -1.96 1.23 -3.35
N SER A 42 -1.01 1.47 -2.44
CA SER A 42 -0.84 0.64 -1.25
C SER A 42 -2.06 0.64 -0.33
N THR A 43 -2.73 1.79 -0.19
CA THR A 43 -3.99 1.91 0.57
C THR A 43 -5.10 1.08 -0.07
N ARG A 44 -5.23 1.13 -1.40
CA ARG A 44 -6.21 0.34 -2.16
C ARG A 44 -5.92 -1.15 -2.09
N GLU A 45 -4.66 -1.55 -2.21
CA GLU A 45 -4.23 -2.94 -2.07
C GLU A 45 -4.55 -3.48 -0.67
N LEU A 46 -4.32 -2.71 0.40
CA LEU A 46 -4.73 -3.10 1.74
C LEU A 46 -6.25 -3.28 1.83
N ALA A 47 -7.05 -2.34 1.32
CA ALA A 47 -8.51 -2.44 1.34
C ALA A 47 -9.02 -3.66 0.58
N LEU A 48 -8.42 -4.00 -0.56
CA LEU A 48 -8.72 -5.22 -1.31
C LEU A 48 -8.32 -6.47 -0.52
N ALA A 49 -7.13 -6.48 0.08
CA ALA A 49 -6.63 -7.60 0.86
C ALA A 49 -7.45 -7.86 2.12
N ILE A 50 -8.01 -6.82 2.76
CA ILE A 50 -8.97 -6.97 3.87
C ILE A 50 -10.22 -7.70 3.42
N ASN A 51 -10.82 -7.28 2.31
CA ASN A 51 -12.01 -7.93 1.76
C ASN A 51 -11.72 -9.37 1.32
N GLN A 52 -10.54 -9.60 0.73
CA GLN A 52 -10.07 -10.93 0.38
C GLN A 52 -9.91 -11.81 1.62
N ALA A 53 -9.23 -11.33 2.67
CA ALA A 53 -9.04 -12.07 3.91
C ALA A 53 -10.36 -12.45 4.57
N LYS A 54 -11.30 -11.50 4.60
CA LYS A 54 -12.66 -11.72 5.11
C LYS A 54 -13.40 -12.80 4.32
N SER A 55 -13.42 -12.69 2.99
CA SER A 55 -14.07 -13.67 2.12
C SER A 55 -13.42 -15.05 2.26
N GLN A 56 -12.09 -15.11 2.24
CA GLN A 56 -11.33 -16.34 2.35
C GLN A 56 -11.56 -17.03 3.70
N ALA A 57 -11.61 -16.29 4.81
CA ALA A 57 -11.90 -16.84 6.13
C ALA A 57 -13.31 -17.45 6.20
N ALA A 58 -14.31 -16.76 5.63
CA ALA A 58 -15.68 -17.24 5.56
C ALA A 58 -15.85 -18.46 4.64
N MET A 59 -15.22 -18.44 3.46
CA MET A 59 -15.28 -19.53 2.48
C MET A 59 -14.60 -20.79 2.99
N MET A 60 -13.43 -20.64 3.63
CA MET A 60 -12.65 -21.77 4.14
C MET A 60 -13.10 -22.24 5.52
N LYS A 61 -14.04 -21.53 6.16
CA LYS A 61 -14.46 -21.75 7.56
C LYS A 61 -13.26 -21.89 8.49
N THR A 62 -12.27 -21.01 8.31
CA THR A 62 -11.04 -21.04 9.07
C THR A 62 -10.55 -19.63 9.37
N THR A 63 -9.65 -19.53 10.34
CA THR A 63 -9.02 -18.27 10.68
C THR A 63 -7.95 -17.89 9.66
N VAL A 64 -8.01 -16.66 9.17
CA VAL A 64 -7.08 -16.09 8.18
C VAL A 64 -6.44 -14.84 8.76
N ALA A 65 -5.11 -14.80 8.74
CA ALA A 65 -4.31 -13.65 9.15
C ALA A 65 -4.06 -12.73 7.95
N LEU A 66 -4.15 -11.43 8.19
CA LEU A 66 -3.75 -10.37 7.28
C LEU A 66 -2.66 -9.53 7.93
N CYS A 67 -1.51 -9.41 7.30
CA CYS A 67 -0.46 -8.49 7.73
C CYS A 67 0.14 -7.74 6.54
N LEU A 68 0.85 -6.67 6.83
CA LEU A 68 1.69 -5.97 5.86
C LEU A 68 3.02 -6.72 5.70
N ASN A 69 3.72 -6.52 4.59
CA ASN A 69 5.09 -7.02 4.39
C ASN A 69 6.14 -6.27 5.23
N LYS A 70 5.74 -5.20 5.92
CA LYS A 70 6.60 -4.39 6.78
C LYS A 70 5.81 -3.69 7.89
N THR A 71 6.50 -3.32 8.95
CA THR A 71 6.00 -2.55 10.10
C THR A 71 6.82 -1.27 10.27
N ASN A 72 6.58 -0.53 11.34
CA ASN A 72 7.40 0.64 11.71
C ASN A 72 8.83 0.28 12.15
N THR A 73 9.08 -0.99 12.48
CA THR A 73 10.34 -1.47 13.09
C THR A 73 10.97 -2.62 12.32
N ASP A 74 10.24 -3.26 11.41
CA ASP A 74 10.69 -4.41 10.62
C ASP A 74 10.30 -4.23 9.15
N ASN A 75 11.30 -4.14 8.27
CA ASN A 75 11.10 -3.98 6.84
C ASN A 75 10.90 -5.32 6.10
N ASP A 76 11.06 -6.45 6.78
CA ASP A 76 10.90 -7.80 6.24
C ASP A 76 9.96 -8.62 7.12
N PHE A 77 8.71 -8.16 7.17
CA PHE A 77 7.65 -8.80 7.95
C PHE A 77 7.04 -9.97 7.18
N THR A 78 7.69 -11.13 7.30
CA THR A 78 7.30 -12.36 6.58
C THR A 78 5.97 -12.95 7.07
N LYS A 79 5.42 -13.88 6.29
CA LYS A 79 4.19 -14.61 6.64
C LYS A 79 4.30 -15.41 7.95
N ASP A 80 5.49 -15.90 8.28
CA ASP A 80 5.75 -16.61 9.55
C ASP A 80 5.62 -15.66 10.76
N LYS A 81 6.29 -14.51 10.67
CA LYS A 81 6.20 -13.44 11.67
C LYS A 81 4.75 -12.97 11.82
N CYS A 82 4.02 -12.82 10.72
CA CYS A 82 2.60 -12.48 10.74
C CYS A 82 1.76 -13.49 11.51
N ALA A 83 1.84 -14.77 11.14
CA ALA A 83 1.06 -15.83 11.77
C ALA A 83 1.34 -15.94 13.28
N THR A 84 2.58 -15.68 13.68
CA THR A 84 2.98 -15.65 15.09
C THR A 84 2.49 -14.39 15.81
N ALA A 85 2.63 -13.21 15.20
CA ALA A 85 2.25 -11.93 15.79
C ALA A 85 0.74 -11.79 16.02
N VAL A 86 -0.09 -12.34 15.12
CA VAL A 86 -1.55 -12.35 15.26
C VAL A 86 -2.09 -13.60 15.98
N VAL A 87 -1.18 -14.46 16.48
CA VAL A 87 -1.50 -15.71 17.20
C VAL A 87 -2.49 -16.58 16.42
N LEU A 88 -2.10 -16.97 15.20
CA LEU A 88 -2.91 -17.82 14.34
C LEU A 88 -3.16 -19.18 15.03
N PRO A 89 -4.43 -19.59 15.23
CA PRO A 89 -4.74 -20.82 15.96
C PRO A 89 -4.08 -22.06 15.35
N GLY A 90 -3.39 -22.82 16.22
CA GLY A 90 -2.66 -24.04 15.88
C GLY A 90 -1.28 -23.83 15.24
N TYR A 91 -0.93 -22.61 14.83
CA TYR A 91 0.26 -22.36 14.00
C TYR A 91 1.59 -22.70 14.70
N ALA A 92 1.72 -22.38 15.99
CA ALA A 92 2.94 -22.64 16.74
C ALA A 92 3.22 -24.15 16.93
N ALA A 93 2.18 -24.98 16.95
CA ALA A 93 2.28 -26.43 17.16
C ALA A 93 2.43 -27.24 15.85
N MET A 94 2.29 -26.58 14.69
CA MET A 94 2.41 -27.22 13.37
C MET A 94 3.86 -27.56 13.02
N SER A 95 4.05 -28.67 12.31
CA SER A 95 5.34 -29.01 11.69
C SER A 95 5.73 -27.99 10.61
N ALA A 96 7.00 -27.98 10.19
CA ALA A 96 7.48 -27.04 9.17
C ALA A 96 6.68 -27.13 7.84
N ALA A 97 6.33 -28.34 7.40
CA ALA A 97 5.56 -28.55 6.17
C ALA A 97 4.11 -28.03 6.30
N GLU A 98 3.51 -28.17 7.48
CA GLU A 98 2.18 -27.66 7.78
C GLU A 98 2.16 -26.13 7.86
N LYS A 99 3.22 -25.53 8.42
CA LYS A 99 3.38 -24.07 8.45
C LYS A 99 3.40 -23.47 7.05
N VAL A 100 4.07 -24.10 6.09
CA VAL A 100 4.08 -23.65 4.68
C VAL A 100 2.68 -23.65 4.09
N LYS A 101 1.89 -24.70 4.32
CA LYS A 101 0.49 -24.78 3.85
C LYS A 101 -0.39 -23.71 4.50
N ALA A 102 -0.23 -23.49 5.81
CA ALA A 102 -0.94 -22.45 6.53
C ALA A 102 -0.57 -21.05 6.00
N GLN A 103 0.69 -20.78 5.68
CA GLN A 103 1.12 -19.51 5.10
C GLN A 103 0.55 -19.26 3.69
N GLN A 104 0.35 -20.32 2.90
CA GLN A 104 -0.24 -20.20 1.57
C GLN A 104 -1.76 -19.94 1.65
N ASN A 105 -2.47 -20.66 2.52
CA ASN A 105 -3.93 -20.68 2.52
C ASN A 105 -4.59 -19.86 3.63
N ARG A 106 -3.84 -19.42 4.65
CA ARG A 106 -4.39 -18.71 5.83
C ARG A 106 -3.65 -17.41 6.14
N VAL A 107 -2.62 -17.04 5.39
CA VAL A 107 -1.86 -15.80 5.64
C VAL A 107 -1.77 -14.97 4.37
N ILE A 108 -2.37 -13.79 4.41
CA ILE A 108 -2.30 -12.78 3.35
C ILE A 108 -1.30 -11.71 3.79
N SER A 109 -0.28 -11.51 2.95
CA SER A 109 0.75 -10.48 3.14
C SER A 109 0.55 -9.38 2.09
N VAL A 110 0.23 -8.16 2.53
CA VAL A 110 0.06 -7.00 1.65
C VAL A 110 1.42 -6.39 1.35
N GLN A 111 1.75 -6.22 0.08
CA GLN A 111 3.00 -5.59 -0.32
C GLN A 111 2.87 -4.07 -0.24
N ILE A 112 3.66 -3.44 0.63
CA ILE A 112 3.74 -1.99 0.73
C ILE A 112 5.07 -1.53 0.13
N ASP A 113 5.02 -0.49 -0.71
CA ASP A 113 6.21 0.07 -1.36
C ASP A 113 7.23 0.51 -0.28
N SER A 114 8.51 0.17 -0.48
CA SER A 114 9.61 0.49 0.42
C SER A 114 9.68 1.98 0.81
N LEU A 115 9.24 2.88 -0.07
CA LEU A 115 9.28 4.33 0.14
C LEU A 115 8.24 4.83 1.15
N ILE A 116 7.18 4.08 1.46
CA ILE A 116 6.08 4.50 2.34
C ILE A 116 6.40 4.12 3.79
N VAL A 117 6.29 5.03 4.76
CA VAL A 117 6.49 4.68 6.17
C VAL A 117 5.18 4.14 6.76
N VAL A 118 5.24 3.04 7.50
CA VAL A 118 4.09 2.54 8.27
C VAL A 118 4.17 3.15 9.66
N GLU A 119 3.25 4.07 9.98
CA GLU A 119 3.07 4.57 11.33
C GLU A 119 2.13 3.61 12.06
N SER A 120 2.68 2.65 12.82
CA SER A 120 1.82 1.70 13.53
C SER A 120 1.39 2.29 14.88
N THR A 121 0.08 2.45 15.05
CA THR A 121 -0.55 2.43 16.38
C THR A 121 -1.38 1.15 16.51
N SER A 122 -0.88 0.27 17.38
CA SER A 122 -1.61 -0.79 18.10
C SER A 122 -1.79 -2.19 17.49
N ALA A 123 -1.58 -2.47 16.20
CA ALA A 123 -1.48 -3.88 15.76
C ALA A 123 -0.63 -4.11 14.52
N VAL A 124 0.13 -5.21 14.55
CA VAL A 124 1.03 -5.68 13.48
C VAL A 124 0.26 -6.37 12.34
N GLY A 125 -0.99 -6.75 12.58
CA GLY A 125 -1.89 -7.39 11.62
C GLY A 125 -3.29 -7.60 12.19
N VAL A 126 -4.18 -8.19 11.41
CA VAL A 126 -5.56 -8.49 11.77
C VAL A 126 -5.83 -9.98 11.57
N LEU A 127 -6.49 -10.60 12.55
CA LEU A 127 -6.97 -11.97 12.45
C LEU A 127 -8.47 -11.98 12.13
N PHE A 128 -8.84 -12.58 11.01
CA PHE A 128 -10.21 -12.84 10.62
C PHE A 128 -10.62 -14.24 11.06
N THR A 129 -11.81 -14.34 11.64
CA THR A 129 -12.44 -15.58 12.06
C THR A 129 -13.18 -16.25 10.91
N GLU A 130 -13.61 -17.49 11.11
CA GLU A 130 -14.40 -18.29 10.17
C GLU A 130 -15.76 -17.67 9.76
N ILE A 131 -16.23 -16.63 10.47
CA ILE A 131 -17.39 -15.82 10.09
C ILE A 131 -17.03 -14.49 9.42
N GLY A 132 -15.75 -14.27 9.11
CA GLY A 132 -15.23 -13.05 8.48
C GLY A 132 -15.21 -11.82 9.41
N SER A 133 -15.37 -12.01 10.73
CA SER A 133 -15.23 -10.93 11.73
C SER A 133 -13.81 -10.92 12.30
N THR A 134 -13.35 -9.75 12.76
CA THR A 134 -12.02 -9.60 13.38
C THR A 134 -12.06 -9.97 14.85
N THR A 135 -11.01 -10.60 15.37
CA THR A 135 -10.88 -10.86 16.83
C THR A 135 -10.53 -9.59 17.60
N THR A 136 -9.80 -8.68 16.96
CA THR A 136 -9.46 -7.35 17.51
C THR A 136 -10.61 -6.37 17.31
N ALA A 137 -10.95 -5.60 18.35
CA ALA A 137 -12.07 -4.66 18.32
C ALA A 137 -11.88 -3.53 17.29
N THR A 138 -10.66 -2.98 17.17
CA THR A 138 -10.30 -1.95 16.20
C THR A 138 -8.81 -2.00 15.93
N THR A 139 -8.43 -1.95 14.65
CA THR A 139 -7.04 -1.91 14.20
C THR A 139 -6.90 -0.80 13.18
N ILE A 140 -5.86 0.04 13.31
CA ILE A 140 -5.63 1.17 12.42
C ILE A 140 -4.31 0.94 11.70
N PHE A 141 -4.35 0.99 10.37
CA PHE A 141 -3.16 1.00 9.53
C PHE A 141 -2.92 2.42 9.04
N SER A 142 -1.82 3.04 9.46
CA SER A 142 -1.47 4.39 9.05
C SER A 142 -0.23 4.35 8.17
N PHE A 143 -0.33 4.96 7.00
CA PHE A 143 0.74 5.09 6.03
C PHE A 143 1.11 6.55 5.89
N CYS A 144 2.40 6.87 5.95
CA CYS A 144 2.93 8.21 5.80
C CYS A 144 3.94 8.28 4.67
N LYS A 145 3.82 9.31 3.82
CA LYS A 145 4.85 9.67 2.85
C LYS A 145 4.79 11.14 2.46
N SER A 146 5.92 11.83 2.47
CA SER A 146 6.07 13.22 2.00
C SER A 146 5.05 14.19 2.61
N GLY A 147 4.82 14.08 3.93
CA GLY A 147 3.87 14.92 4.68
C GLY A 147 2.39 14.54 4.52
N LYS A 148 2.09 13.43 3.83
CA LYS A 148 0.73 12.96 3.58
C LYS A 148 0.50 11.61 4.23
N LYS A 149 -0.64 11.50 4.91
CA LYS A 149 -1.05 10.33 5.68
C LYS A 149 -2.32 9.71 5.11
N ARG A 150 -2.36 8.38 5.07
CA ARG A 150 -3.57 7.59 4.79
C ARG A 150 -3.80 6.64 5.95
N GLU A 151 -5.01 6.64 6.50
CA GLU A 151 -5.38 5.73 7.58
C GLU A 151 -6.52 4.83 7.14
N ILE A 152 -6.37 3.52 7.37
CA ILE A 152 -7.46 2.55 7.20
C ILE A 152 -7.75 1.94 8.56
N LYS A 153 -8.97 2.19 9.05
CA LYS A 153 -9.47 1.57 10.27
C LYS A 153 -10.26 0.31 9.92
N VAL A 154 -9.91 -0.77 10.59
CA VAL A 154 -10.57 -2.07 10.51
C VAL A 154 -11.26 -2.32 11.84
N THR A 155 -12.57 -2.56 11.78
CA THR A 155 -13.43 -2.87 12.92
C THR A 155 -14.02 -4.26 12.75
N ARG A 156 -14.68 -4.77 13.80
CA ARG A 156 -15.39 -6.06 13.78
C ARG A 156 -16.46 -6.17 12.70
N PHE A 157 -17.00 -5.03 12.25
CA PHE A 157 -18.02 -4.95 11.21
C PHE A 157 -17.43 -4.84 9.78
N GLY A 158 -16.15 -4.50 9.66
CA GLY A 158 -15.46 -4.33 8.38
C GLY A 158 -14.45 -3.18 8.40
N ASN A 159 -13.93 -2.85 7.22
CA ASN A 159 -13.05 -1.70 7.04
C ASN A 159 -13.83 -0.41 6.76
N GLU A 160 -13.36 0.68 7.33
CA GLU A 160 -13.84 2.03 7.04
C GLU A 160 -13.14 2.57 5.77
N LYS A 161 -13.73 3.60 5.16
CA LYS A 161 -13.09 4.28 4.02
C LYS A 161 -11.75 4.87 4.49
N PRO A 162 -10.69 4.82 3.66
CA PRO A 162 -9.42 5.44 4.00
C PRO A 162 -9.62 6.92 4.34
N VAL A 163 -9.06 7.36 5.45
CA VAL A 163 -9.08 8.75 5.88
C VAL A 163 -7.78 9.42 5.43
N GLU A 164 -7.91 10.62 4.88
CA GLU A 164 -6.79 11.46 4.47
C GLU A 164 -6.33 12.33 5.64
N GLY A 165 -5.02 12.47 5.81
CA GLY A 165 -4.44 13.34 6.83
C GLY A 165 -3.03 13.80 6.48
N THR A 166 -2.40 14.46 7.44
CA THR A 166 -1.00 14.86 7.39
C THR A 166 -0.21 14.10 8.42
N CYS A 167 1.00 13.72 8.03
CA CYS A 167 2.09 13.41 8.93
C CYS A 167 3.13 14.55 8.79
#